data_AF-A0A0C9YJA8-F1
#
_entry.id   AF-A0A0C9YJA8-F1
#
_cell.length_a   1.000
_cell.length_b   1.000
_cell.length_c   1.000
_cell.angle_alpha   90.00
_cell.angle_beta   90.00
_cell.angle_gamma   90.00
#
_symmetry.space_group_name_H-M   'P 1'
#
loop_
_entity.id
_entity.type
_entity.pdbx_description
1 polymer ?
#
loop_
_entity_poly.entity_id
_entity_poly.type
_entity_poly.pdbx_seq_one_letter_code
_entity_poly.pdbx_strand_id
1 'polypeptide(L)'
;QTLPCVIVDIATPPSGGLNLFNLYVALSRSSGRSHICLLRDFDENIFQKSHSNELLSEDDRLEEENHKTRNWWHVIKANRS
;
A
#
# COMPACT_ATOMS: atom_id res chain seq x y z
N GLN A 1 -12.22 1.57 -12.96
CA GLN A 1 -12.03 2.99 -12.60
C GLN A 1 -10.85 3.04 -11.64
N THR A 2 -9.71 3.57 -12.09
CA THR A 2 -8.50 3.68 -11.26
C THR A 2 -8.67 4.89 -10.35
N LEU A 3 -8.52 4.75 -9.03
CA LEU A 3 -8.58 5.89 -8.11
C LEU A 3 -7.41 6.84 -8.47
N PRO A 4 -7.68 8.07 -8.95
CA PRO A 4 -6.62 8.96 -9.46
C PRO A 4 -5.67 9.46 -8.37
N CYS A 5 -6.07 9.33 -7.10
CA CYS A 5 -5.31 9.76 -5.94
C CYS A 5 -5.78 8.94 -4.73
N VAL A 6 -4.85 8.39 -3.96
CA VAL A 6 -5.11 7.75 -2.67
C VAL A 6 -4.87 8.79 -1.58
N ILE A 7 -5.94 9.17 -0.90
CA ILE A 7 -5.87 10.03 0.29
C ILE A 7 -5.73 9.12 1.51
N VAL A 8 -4.66 9.27 2.27
CA VAL A 8 -4.39 8.47 3.47
C VAL A 8 -4.56 9.34 4.70
N ASP A 9 -5.55 9.01 5.54
CA ASP A 9 -5.66 9.57 6.89
C ASP A 9 -4.78 8.77 7.84
N ILE A 10 -3.75 9.44 8.36
CA ILE A 10 -2.78 8.88 9.31
C ILE A 10 -3.07 9.35 10.75
N ALA A 11 -4.33 9.65 11.06
CA ALA A 11 -4.75 9.82 12.45
C ALA A 11 -4.47 8.54 13.26
N THR A 12 -4.00 8.69 14.50
CA THR A 12 -4.08 7.59 15.46
C THR A 12 -5.54 7.22 15.66
N PRO A 13 -5.95 5.97 15.36
CA PRO A 13 -7.33 5.55 15.53
C PRO A 13 -7.76 5.61 17.01
N PRO A 14 -9.06 5.79 17.31
CA PRO A 14 -9.57 5.79 18.68
C PRO A 14 -9.29 4.48 19.44
N SER A 15 -9.11 3.37 18.71
CA SER A 15 -8.75 2.06 19.24
C SER A 15 -7.79 1.35 18.28
N GLY A 16 -6.69 0.79 18.81
CA GLY A 16 -5.61 0.24 17.98
C GLY A 16 -4.74 1.37 17.41
N GLY A 17 -3.46 1.39 17.79
CA GLY A 17 -2.56 2.47 17.39
C GLY A 17 -2.26 2.48 15.89
N LEU A 18 -1.83 3.64 15.38
CA LEU A 18 -1.16 3.71 14.08
C LEU A 18 0.26 3.14 14.23
N ASN A 19 0.60 2.14 13.42
CA ASN A 19 1.93 1.53 13.40
C ASN A 19 2.45 1.47 11.95
N LEU A 20 3.72 1.09 11.81
CA LEU A 20 4.39 1.02 10.51
C LEU A 20 3.69 0.03 9.55
N PHE A 21 3.11 -1.05 10.10
CA PHE A 21 2.34 -2.04 9.33
C PHE A 21 1.10 -1.43 8.65
N ASN A 22 0.25 -0.76 9.43
CA ASN A 22 -0.96 -0.12 8.91
C ASN A 22 -0.63 0.96 7.87
N LEU A 23 0.45 1.71 8.12
CA LEU A 23 0.90 2.77 7.23
C LEU A 23 1.44 2.21 5.91
N TYR A 24 2.24 1.15 5.96
CA TYR A 24 2.75 0.46 4.78
C TYR A 24 1.63 -0.05 3.88
N VAL A 25 0.67 -0.77 4.47
CA VAL A 25 -0.49 -1.31 3.75
C VAL A 25 -1.34 -0.20 3.11
N ALA A 26 -1.46 0.96 3.76
CA ALA A 26 -2.19 2.09 3.19
C ALA A 26 -1.44 2.71 2.00
N LEU A 27 -0.12 2.86 2.09
CA LEU A 27 0.71 3.48 1.07
C LEU A 27 0.91 2.56 -0.16
N SER A 28 1.03 1.24 0.05
CA SER A 28 1.22 0.25 -1.01
C SER A 28 0.02 0.14 -1.96
N ARG A 29 -1.15 0.66 -1.57
CA ARG A 29 -2.35 0.71 -2.42
C ARG A 29 -2.31 1.81 -3.48
N SER A 30 -1.33 2.71 -3.43
CA SER A 30 -1.14 3.73 -4.45
C SER A 30 -0.28 3.22 -5.60
N SER A 31 -0.50 3.74 -6.81
CA SER A 31 0.29 3.39 -8.00
C SER A 31 1.66 4.08 -8.06
N GLY A 32 2.02 4.84 -7.01
CA GLY A 32 3.24 5.64 -6.96
C GLY A 32 3.06 6.93 -6.15
N ARG A 33 4.18 7.52 -5.74
CA ARG A 33 4.23 8.68 -4.82
C ARG A 33 3.47 9.91 -5.35
N SER A 34 3.40 10.11 -6.67
CA SER A 34 2.68 11.23 -7.28
C SER A 34 1.16 11.18 -7.07
N HIS A 35 0.63 10.04 -6.62
CA HIS A 35 -0.79 9.82 -6.40
C HIS A 35 -1.15 9.65 -4.91
N ILE A 36 -0.22 9.93 -3.98
CA ILE A 36 -0.48 9.86 -2.53
C ILE A 36 -0.64 11.26 -1.97
N CYS A 37 -1.76 11.51 -1.27
CA CYS A 37 -1.95 12.69 -0.44
C CYS A 37 -2.14 12.27 1.02
N LEU A 38 -1.30 12.78 1.91
CA LEU A 38 -1.46 12.59 3.35
C LEU A 38 -2.36 13.69 3.91
N LEU A 39 -3.37 13.32 4.71
CA LEU A 39 -4.30 14.27 5.33
C LEU A 39 -3.72 15.01 6.55
N ARG A 40 -2.58 14.55 7.07
CA ARG A 40 -1.94 15.06 8.29
C ARG A 40 -0.42 15.00 8.20
N ASP A 41 0.25 15.74 9.08
CA ASP A 41 1.70 15.66 9.26
C ASP A 41 2.12 14.27 9.78
N PHE A 42 3.32 13.85 9.41
CA PHE A 42 3.87 12.56 9.81
C PHE A 42 4.58 12.64 11.16
N ASP A 43 4.42 11.61 11.99
CA ASP A 43 5.27 11.38 13.16
C ASP A 43 6.52 10.61 12.71
N GLU A 44 7.67 11.29 12.65
CA GLU A 44 8.97 10.71 12.28
C GLU A 44 9.33 9.49 13.12
N ASN A 45 8.89 9.44 14.37
CA ASN A 45 9.18 8.32 15.27
C ASN A 45 8.51 7.02 14.81
N ILE A 46 7.44 7.08 14.01
CA ILE A 46 6.80 5.89 13.45
C ILE A 46 7.70 5.27 12.37
N PHE A 47 8.32 6.09 11.53
CA PHE A 47 9.17 5.65 10.41
C PHE A 47 10.58 5.22 10.83
N GLN A 48 11.03 5.63 12.03
CA GLN A 48 12.31 5.19 12.59
C GLN A 48 12.23 3.82 13.29
N LYS A 49 11.03 3.20 13.38
CA LYS A 49 10.87 1.86 13.95
C LYS A 49 11.37 0.81 12.97
N SER A 50 12.05 -0.23 13.48
CA SER A 50 12.44 -1.38 12.67
C SER A 50 11.22 -2.01 12.00
N HIS A 51 11.36 -2.40 10.74
CA HIS A 51 10.35 -3.20 10.04
C HIS A 51 10.06 -4.47 10.85
N SER A 52 8.77 -4.78 11.05
CA SER A 52 8.34 -6.03 11.65
C SER A 52 8.40 -7.15 10.61
N ASN A 53 8.55 -8.41 11.05
CA ASN A 53 8.50 -9.55 10.11
C ASN A 53 7.16 -9.63 9.37
N GLU A 54 6.06 -9.21 10.01
CA GLU A 54 4.74 -9.13 9.38
C GLU A 54 4.72 -8.17 8.18
N LEU A 55 5.44 -7.05 8.26
CA LEU A 55 5.57 -6.09 7.16
C LEU A 55 6.25 -6.71 5.94
N LEU A 56 7.35 -7.44 6.16
CA LEU A 56 8.07 -8.12 5.09
C LEU A 56 7.21 -9.20 4.44
N SER A 57 6.51 -10.00 5.25
CA SER A 57 5.62 -11.04 4.72
C SER A 57 4.44 -10.48 3.93
N GLU A 58 3.89 -9.33 4.35
CA GLU A 58 2.82 -8.69 3.59
C GLU A 58 3.32 -8.07 2.29
N ASP A 59 4.56 -7.56 2.27
CA ASP A 59 5.18 -7.05 1.05
C ASP A 59 5.35 -8.16 0.01
N ASP A 60 5.94 -9.29 0.41
CA ASP A 60 6.10 -10.47 -0.44
C ASP A 60 4.75 -10.96 -1.00
N ARG A 61 3.72 -11.01 -0.13
CA ARG A 61 2.36 -11.40 -0.53
C ARG A 61 1.76 -10.45 -1.55
N LEU A 62 1.93 -9.14 -1.37
CA LEU A 62 1.39 -8.13 -2.27
C LEU A 62 2.09 -8.16 -3.64
N GLU A 63 3.40 -8.41 -3.67
CA GLU A 63 4.16 -8.58 -4.91
C GLU A 63 3.65 -9.81 -5.68
N GLU A 64 3.39 -10.92 -4.99
CA GLU A 64 2.82 -12.13 -5.61
C GLU A 64 1.43 -11.87 -6.23
N GLU A 65 0.56 -11.16 -5.52
CA GLU A 65 -0.78 -10.80 -6.02
C GLU A 65 -0.70 -9.83 -7.22
N ASN A 66 0.25 -8.90 -7.20
CA ASN A 66 0.53 -8.01 -8.33
C ASN A 66 0.98 -8.81 -9.56
N HIS A 67 1.91 -9.76 -9.39
CA HIS A 67 2.35 -10.65 -10.47
C HIS A 67 1.21 -11.48 -11.07
N LYS A 68 0.37 -12.11 -10.23
CA LYS A 68 -0.80 -12.88 -10.69
C LYS A 68 -1.76 -12.01 -11.48
N THR A 69 -2.06 -10.81 -10.97
CA THR A 69 -2.96 -9.86 -11.62
C THR A 69 -2.41 -9.43 -12.99
N ARG A 70 -1.12 -9.11 -13.09
CA ARG A 70 -0.47 -8.76 -14.36
C ARG A 70 -0.51 -9.92 -15.36
N ASN A 71 -0.18 -11.14 -14.93
CA ASN A 71 -0.21 -12.33 -15.78
C ASN A 71 -1.62 -12.59 -16.34
N TRP A 72 -2.64 -12.52 -15.48
CA TRP A 72 -4.04 -12.65 -15.90
C TRP A 72 -4.43 -11.57 -16.93
N TRP A 73 -4.04 -10.32 -16.71
CA TRP A 73 -4.27 -9.24 -17.67
C TRP A 73 -3.60 -9.47 -19.03
N HIS A 74 -2.37 -10.01 -19.05
CA HIS A 74 -1.68 -10.36 -20.29
C HIS A 74 -2.42 -11.44 -21.08
N VAL A 75 -2.91 -12.49 -20.40
CA VAL A 75 -3.71 -13.55 -21.03
C VAL A 75 -5.01 -12.98 -21.62
N ILE A 76 -5.72 -12.12 -20.89
CA ILE A 76 -6.94 -11.49 -21.42
C ILE A 76 -6.66 -10.62 -22.64
N LYS A 77 -5.56 -9.86 -22.65
CA LYS A 77 -5.20 -9.04 -23.82
C LYS A 77 -4.88 -9.92 -25.04
N ALA A 78 -4.14 -11.01 -24.87
CA ALA A 78 -3.80 -11.92 -25.95
C ALA A 78 -5.02 -12.64 -26.55
N ASN A 79 -6.03 -12.96 -25.72
CA ASN A 79 -7.27 -13.59 -26.19
C ASN A 79 -8.25 -12.62 -26.88
N ARG A 80 -8.00 -11.31 -26.83
CA ARG A 80 -8.84 -10.26 -27.44
C ARG A 80 -8.29 -9.70 -28.76
N SER A 81 -7.12 -10.16 -29.18
CA SER A 81 -6.44 -9.84 -30.45
C SER A 81 -6.55 -11.01 -31.42
#